data_AF-B2GV45-F1
#
_entry.id   AF-B2GV45-F1
#
_cell.length_a   1.000
_cell.length_b   1.000
_cell.length_c   1.000
_cell.angle_alpha   90.00
_cell.angle_beta   90.00
_cell.angle_gamma   90.00
#
_symmetry.space_group_name_H-M   'P 1'
#
loop_
_entity.id
_entity.type
_entity.pdbx_description
1 polymer ?
#
loop_
_entity_poly.entity_id
_entity_poly.type
_entity_poly.pdbx_seq_one_letter_code
_entity_poly.pdbx_strand_id
1 'polypeptide(L)'
;MPDPGKPRKDLSRWKKKKQPVHRTVSQICPPPRRPLTVVDIRPGMENERLGVVRDSMFQNPLIVKAELGKPRERSCSLPGVDFNYGLYIQGIDGGVPEAIGHWNVFKQQPTCPHELTRNYIAMNRGAVKAGLVTARENMLYRELNDIRINDQEDRRQKEPPSIPPNMTFGIRSRPSTPFFDLLQHRYQQLWIQEQKATQQAIKMEKKQKVILGKLYETRSSQLRKYKPPVKLDTLWHMPHFKKAVSHLDTFPTDAARQRALKAHKEEHAVRQGTLRMGNYTHP
;
A
#
# COMPACT_ATOMS: atom_id res chain seq x y z
N MET A 1 68.51 46.29 -51.41
CA MET A 1 67.70 46.83 -50.29
C MET A 1 66.26 46.54 -50.65
N PRO A 2 65.57 45.63 -49.95
CA PRO A 2 65.22 45.71 -48.51
C PRO A 2 65.55 44.40 -47.76
N ASP A 3 65.59 44.25 -46.45
CA ASP A 3 65.78 45.12 -45.28
C ASP A 3 66.28 44.16 -44.16
N PRO A 4 67.27 44.51 -43.34
CA PRO A 4 67.97 43.56 -42.48
C PRO A 4 67.32 43.43 -41.09
N GLY A 5 67.39 42.22 -40.54
CA GLY A 5 67.51 42.01 -39.10
C GLY A 5 66.27 42.23 -38.24
N LYS A 6 65.50 41.16 -37.99
CA LYS A 6 64.93 40.93 -36.66
C LYS A 6 65.42 39.57 -36.13
N PRO A 7 66.12 39.55 -34.97
CA PRO A 7 66.68 38.33 -34.43
C PRO A 7 65.56 37.41 -33.95
N ARG A 8 65.62 36.14 -34.38
CA ARG A 8 64.77 35.07 -33.86
C ARG A 8 65.02 34.96 -32.36
N LYS A 9 64.09 35.50 -31.56
CA LYS A 9 64.00 35.20 -30.13
C LYS A 9 63.71 33.71 -30.02
N ASP A 10 64.72 32.98 -29.56
CA ASP A 10 64.63 31.58 -29.21
C ASP A 10 63.50 31.38 -28.18
N LEU A 11 62.36 30.90 -28.65
CA LEU A 11 61.19 30.56 -27.83
C LEU A 11 61.39 29.23 -27.08
N SER A 12 62.60 28.68 -27.03
CA SER A 12 62.93 27.42 -26.37
C SER A 12 62.81 27.47 -24.84
N ARG A 13 62.49 28.63 -24.23
CA ARG A 13 62.06 28.73 -22.82
C ARG A 13 60.57 28.36 -22.67
N TRP A 14 60.13 27.26 -23.29
CA TRP A 14 58.90 26.59 -22.87
C TRP A 14 59.17 26.05 -21.48
N LYS A 15 58.69 26.80 -20.48
CA LYS A 15 58.63 26.42 -19.08
C LYS A 15 58.32 24.93 -19.02
N LYS A 16 59.21 24.13 -18.41
CA LYS A 16 58.92 22.76 -17.98
C LYS A 16 57.53 22.79 -17.37
N LYS A 17 56.52 22.32 -18.12
CA LYS A 17 55.16 22.16 -17.60
C LYS A 17 55.35 21.26 -16.39
N LYS A 18 55.10 21.80 -15.19
CA LYS A 18 55.03 20.99 -13.98
C LYS A 18 54.12 19.83 -14.34
N GLN A 19 54.66 18.61 -14.35
CA GLN A 19 53.82 17.45 -14.60
C GLN A 19 52.69 17.50 -13.59
N PRO A 20 51.44 17.25 -14.01
CA PRO A 20 50.33 17.26 -13.09
C PRO A 20 50.69 16.33 -11.95
N VAL A 21 50.67 16.86 -10.72
CA VAL A 21 50.79 16.04 -9.53
C VAL A 21 49.56 15.14 -9.58
N HIS A 22 49.71 13.95 -10.14
CA HIS A 22 48.69 12.92 -10.11
C HIS A 22 48.47 12.63 -8.65
N ARG A 23 47.39 13.18 -8.10
CA ARG A 23 46.90 12.82 -6.78
C ARG A 23 46.53 11.35 -6.90
N THR A 24 47.35 10.47 -6.32
CA THR A 24 47.01 9.06 -6.20
C THR A 24 45.64 8.95 -5.52
N VAL A 25 44.84 7.96 -5.91
CA VAL A 25 43.45 7.76 -5.43
C VAL A 25 43.37 7.79 -3.89
N SER A 26 44.45 7.42 -3.20
CA SER A 26 44.61 7.53 -1.74
C SER A 26 44.58 8.95 -1.16
N GLN A 27 44.75 10.00 -1.96
CA GLN A 27 44.58 11.39 -1.53
C GLN A 27 43.15 11.90 -1.67
N ILE A 28 42.36 11.32 -2.57
CA ILE A 28 40.95 11.69 -2.79
C ILE A 28 40.06 10.97 -1.78
N CYS A 29 40.39 9.70 -1.49
CA CYS A 29 39.69 8.89 -0.51
C CYS A 29 40.69 8.54 0.60
N PRO A 30 40.50 9.03 1.85
CA PRO A 30 41.34 8.58 2.95
C PRO A 30 41.28 7.05 3.06
N PRO A 31 42.36 6.38 3.48
CA PRO A 31 42.37 4.93 3.61
C PRO A 31 41.19 4.46 4.47
N PRO A 32 40.63 3.26 4.21
CA PRO A 32 39.54 2.70 5.01
C PRO A 32 39.92 2.78 6.49
N ARG A 33 39.10 3.48 7.28
CA ARG A 33 39.36 3.69 8.71
C ARG A 33 39.35 2.34 9.41
N ARG A 34 40.48 1.99 10.03
CA ARG A 34 40.63 0.80 10.87
C ARG A 34 39.77 0.98 12.13
N PRO A 35 39.29 -0.12 12.74
CA PRO A 35 38.59 -0.03 14.02
C PRO A 35 39.51 0.56 15.11
N LEU A 36 38.91 1.28 16.07
CA LEU A 36 39.60 1.79 17.26
C LEU A 36 40.36 0.67 17.97
N THR A 37 41.56 0.97 18.44
CA THR A 37 42.34 0.07 19.30
C THR A 37 42.59 0.73 20.66
N VAL A 38 43.01 -0.06 21.65
CA VAL A 38 43.28 0.45 23.02
C VAL A 38 44.31 1.59 23.00
N VAL A 39 45.27 1.56 22.07
CA VAL A 39 46.30 2.61 21.93
C VAL A 39 45.76 3.94 21.41
N ASP A 40 44.59 3.93 20.75
CA ASP A 40 43.99 5.14 20.18
C ASP A 40 43.21 5.96 21.22
N ILE A 41 42.85 5.34 22.34
CA ILE A 41 42.03 5.97 23.39
C ILE A 41 42.89 6.90 24.22
N ARG A 42 42.42 8.13 24.37
CA ARG A 42 43.02 9.14 25.25
C ARG A 42 42.09 9.42 26.43
N PRO A 43 42.64 9.81 27.59
CA PRO A 43 41.81 10.29 28.70
C PRO A 43 40.91 11.45 28.27
N GLY A 44 39.62 11.38 28.62
CA GLY A 44 38.56 12.31 28.23
C GLY A 44 37.80 11.94 26.95
N MET A 45 38.17 10.85 26.27
CA MET A 45 37.39 10.35 25.13
C MET A 45 36.15 9.58 25.60
N GLU A 46 35.06 9.63 24.84
CA GLU A 46 33.80 8.95 25.22
C GLU A 46 33.92 7.43 25.34
N ASN A 47 34.89 6.86 24.60
CA ASN A 47 35.21 5.44 24.61
C ASN A 47 36.20 5.03 25.73
N GLU A 48 36.66 5.98 26.54
CA GLU A 48 37.42 5.68 27.76
C GLU A 48 36.53 4.91 28.75
N ARG A 49 37.10 3.87 29.37
CA ARG A 49 36.40 2.97 30.29
C ARG A 49 37.25 2.70 31.52
N LEU A 50 36.57 2.52 32.64
CA LEU A 50 37.19 2.02 33.87
C LEU A 50 37.37 0.49 33.76
N GLY A 51 38.53 0.00 34.18
CA GLY A 51 38.87 -1.43 34.23
C GLY A 51 39.67 -1.94 33.03
N VAL A 52 39.68 -3.26 32.83
CA VAL A 52 40.46 -3.92 31.78
C VAL A 52 39.78 -3.77 30.42
N VAL A 53 40.37 -2.98 29.54
CA VAL A 53 39.89 -2.75 28.16
C VAL A 53 40.65 -3.66 27.18
N ARG A 54 39.92 -4.33 26.28
CA ARG A 54 40.51 -5.20 25.23
C ARG A 54 40.19 -4.65 23.85
N ASP A 55 41.08 -4.86 22.88
CA ASP A 55 40.87 -4.43 21.48
C ASP A 55 39.59 -5.01 20.86
N SER A 56 39.25 -6.26 21.20
CA SER A 56 38.03 -6.92 20.72
C SER A 56 36.74 -6.20 21.14
N MET A 57 36.77 -5.40 22.22
CA MET A 57 35.61 -4.61 22.63
C MET A 57 35.29 -3.51 21.61
N PHE A 58 36.30 -2.96 20.92
CA PHE A 58 36.11 -1.94 19.90
C PHE A 58 35.67 -2.51 18.55
N GLN A 59 35.82 -3.81 18.36
CA GLN A 59 35.28 -4.49 17.18
C GLN A 59 33.76 -4.71 17.28
N ASN A 60 33.21 -4.69 18.49
CA ASN A 60 31.79 -4.86 18.73
C ASN A 60 31.03 -3.53 18.61
N PRO A 61 30.13 -3.36 17.62
CA PRO A 61 29.41 -2.10 17.40
C PRO A 61 28.43 -1.74 18.53
N LEU A 62 28.05 -2.71 19.36
CA LEU A 62 27.17 -2.51 20.52
C LEU A 62 27.91 -1.94 21.73
N ILE A 63 29.23 -2.20 21.81
CA ILE A 63 30.05 -1.73 22.92
C ILE A 63 30.57 -0.33 22.60
N VAL A 64 31.07 -0.07 21.39
CA VAL A 64 31.64 1.24 20.99
C VAL A 64 30.62 2.37 21.10
N LYS A 65 30.99 3.43 21.82
CA LYS A 65 30.21 4.68 21.92
C LYS A 65 30.55 5.61 20.74
N ALA A 66 29.53 6.32 20.25
CA ALA A 66 29.65 7.22 19.11
C ALA A 66 30.13 8.60 19.58
N GLU A 67 31.33 9.00 19.17
CA GLU A 67 31.95 10.28 19.56
C GLU A 67 31.15 11.49 19.04
N LEU A 68 30.73 12.37 19.95
CA LEU A 68 30.03 13.60 19.62
C LEU A 68 30.91 14.50 18.74
N GLY A 69 30.33 14.97 17.64
CA GLY A 69 30.99 15.84 16.67
C GLY A 69 31.95 15.12 15.71
N LYS A 70 32.12 13.79 15.81
CA LYS A 70 32.93 13.01 14.87
C LYS A 70 32.10 11.95 14.13
N PRO A 71 32.49 11.58 12.90
CA PRO A 71 31.88 10.45 12.22
C PRO A 71 32.09 9.16 13.02
N ARG A 72 31.03 8.37 13.19
CA ARG A 72 31.09 7.08 13.89
C ARG A 72 32.15 6.18 13.26
N GLU A 73 33.08 5.69 14.07
CA GLU A 73 34.12 4.77 13.62
C GLU A 73 33.56 3.38 13.32
N ARG A 74 34.13 2.72 12.30
CA ARG A 74 33.71 1.39 11.86
C ARG A 74 34.30 0.36 12.83
N SER A 75 33.46 -0.45 13.48
CA SER A 75 33.92 -1.50 14.39
C SER A 75 34.37 -2.76 13.64
N CYS A 76 33.97 -2.94 12.38
CA CYS A 76 34.35 -4.11 11.60
C CYS A 76 35.72 -3.91 10.93
N SER A 77 36.61 -4.88 11.08
CA SER A 77 37.82 -4.97 10.25
C SER A 77 37.38 -5.20 8.80
N LEU A 78 37.67 -4.25 7.92
CA LEU A 78 37.46 -4.43 6.49
C LEU A 78 38.53 -5.40 5.97
N PRO A 79 38.15 -6.43 5.19
CA PRO A 79 39.10 -7.19 4.38
C PRO A 79 40.08 -6.27 3.63
N GLY A 80 41.33 -6.74 3.50
CA GLY A 80 42.45 -5.97 2.92
C GLY A 80 42.20 -5.52 1.48
N VAL A 81 43.16 -4.80 0.90
CA VAL A 81 43.05 -4.20 -0.45
C VAL A 81 42.73 -5.24 -1.54
N ASP A 82 43.11 -6.51 -1.31
CA ASP A 82 42.89 -7.62 -2.24
C ASP A 82 41.47 -8.22 -2.19
N PHE A 83 40.61 -7.72 -1.30
CA PHE A 83 39.23 -8.21 -1.18
C PHE A 83 38.29 -7.46 -2.12
N ASN A 84 37.77 -8.18 -3.11
CA ASN A 84 36.75 -7.66 -4.02
C ASN A 84 35.37 -7.72 -3.37
N TYR A 85 34.77 -6.57 -3.10
CA TYR A 85 33.38 -6.49 -2.64
C TYR A 85 32.43 -6.64 -3.82
N GLY A 86 31.60 -7.68 -3.80
CA GLY A 86 30.55 -7.92 -4.79
C GLY A 86 30.91 -8.94 -5.87
N LEU A 87 29.91 -9.26 -6.70
CA LEU A 87 30.05 -10.18 -7.83
C LEU A 87 30.75 -9.44 -8.98
N TYR A 88 31.94 -9.89 -9.37
CA TYR A 88 32.52 -9.47 -10.64
C TYR A 88 31.75 -10.15 -11.77
N ILE A 89 30.73 -9.47 -12.30
CA ILE A 89 30.03 -9.93 -13.50
C ILE A 89 31.02 -9.71 -14.64
N GLN A 90 31.57 -10.80 -15.19
CA GLN A 90 32.19 -10.73 -16.51
C GLN A 90 31.09 -10.36 -17.50
N GLY A 91 30.97 -9.06 -17.80
CA GLY A 91 30.02 -8.58 -18.79
C GLY A 91 30.41 -9.15 -20.15
N ILE A 92 29.70 -10.18 -20.61
CA ILE A 92 29.69 -10.56 -22.03
C ILE A 92 29.03 -9.44 -22.88
N ASP A 93 28.27 -8.56 -22.23
CA ASP A 93 27.47 -7.49 -22.81
C ASP A 93 28.31 -6.23 -23.15
N GLY A 94 29.54 -6.38 -23.67
CA GLY A 94 30.39 -5.32 -24.25
C GLY A 94 30.59 -4.01 -23.44
N GLY A 95 30.12 -3.95 -22.20
CA GLY A 95 30.09 -2.79 -21.32
C GLY A 95 29.28 -1.59 -21.83
N VAL A 96 29.59 -0.44 -21.23
CA VAL A 96 29.05 0.88 -21.59
C VAL A 96 29.13 1.19 -23.10
N PRO A 97 30.22 0.86 -23.83
CA PRO A 97 30.27 1.20 -25.26
C PRO A 97 29.28 0.41 -26.11
N GLU A 98 28.96 -0.85 -25.79
CA GLU A 98 27.91 -1.59 -26.51
C GLU A 98 26.53 -0.97 -26.26
N ALA A 99 26.24 -0.60 -25.00
CA ALA A 99 24.98 0.01 -24.61
C ALA A 99 24.71 1.39 -25.25
N ILE A 100 25.77 2.17 -25.53
CA ILE A 100 25.65 3.48 -26.20
C ILE A 100 25.74 3.33 -27.72
N GLY A 101 26.55 2.39 -28.21
CA GLY A 101 26.89 2.25 -29.62
C GLY A 101 25.86 1.50 -30.47
N HIS A 102 25.01 0.67 -29.87
CA HIS A 102 24.02 -0.13 -30.59
C HIS A 102 22.60 0.19 -30.12
N TRP A 103 21.77 0.72 -31.03
CA TRP A 103 20.33 0.74 -30.84
C TRP A 103 19.80 -0.68 -30.99
N ASN A 104 19.65 -1.40 -29.88
CA ASN A 104 18.94 -2.68 -29.87
C ASN A 104 17.47 -2.42 -30.21
N VAL A 105 17.12 -2.51 -31.50
CA VAL A 105 15.73 -2.56 -31.93
C VAL A 105 15.17 -3.90 -31.49
N PHE A 106 14.26 -3.89 -30.52
CA PHE A 106 13.57 -5.10 -30.07
C PHE A 106 12.85 -5.74 -31.25
N LYS A 107 13.44 -6.79 -31.82
CA LYS A 107 12.77 -7.63 -32.81
C LYS A 107 11.74 -8.44 -32.03
N GLN A 108 10.46 -8.09 -32.17
CA GLN A 108 9.38 -8.94 -31.65
C GLN A 108 9.62 -10.36 -32.18
N GLN A 109 9.74 -11.33 -31.27
CA GLN A 109 9.79 -12.72 -31.69
C GLN A 109 8.51 -13.00 -32.50
N PRO A 110 8.62 -13.67 -33.67
CA PRO A 110 7.43 -14.07 -34.40
C PRO A 110 6.58 -14.93 -33.47
N THR A 111 5.35 -14.46 -33.19
CA THR A 111 4.32 -15.22 -32.46
C THR A 111 4.25 -16.63 -33.04
N CYS A 112 4.20 -17.67 -32.20
CA CYS A 112 4.11 -19.03 -32.72
C CYS A 112 2.87 -19.14 -33.62
N PRO A 113 2.92 -19.80 -34.79
CA PRO A 113 1.76 -19.92 -35.65
C PRO A 113 0.53 -20.51 -34.94
N HIS A 114 0.75 -21.39 -33.95
CA HIS A 114 -0.30 -21.99 -33.12
C HIS A 114 -0.86 -21.08 -32.00
N GLU A 115 -0.30 -19.89 -31.79
CA GLU A 115 -0.86 -18.89 -30.87
C GLU A 115 -1.73 -17.86 -31.61
N LEU A 116 -1.60 -17.78 -32.94
CA LEU A 116 -2.37 -16.84 -33.75
C LEU A 116 -3.88 -17.15 -33.72
N THR A 117 -4.69 -16.10 -33.77
CA THR A 117 -6.15 -16.20 -33.71
C THR A 117 -6.70 -16.90 -34.96
N ARG A 118 -7.63 -17.85 -34.77
CA ARG A 118 -8.29 -18.59 -35.85
C ARG A 118 -9.20 -17.70 -36.70
N ASN A 119 -9.09 -17.80 -38.02
CA ASN A 119 -9.95 -17.09 -38.98
C ASN A 119 -11.17 -17.92 -39.35
N TYR A 120 -12.20 -17.89 -38.50
CA TYR A 120 -13.44 -18.64 -38.72
C TYR A 120 -14.19 -18.23 -40.00
N ILE A 121 -14.06 -16.98 -40.45
CA ILE A 121 -14.73 -16.50 -41.66
C ILE A 121 -14.13 -17.19 -42.89
N ALA A 122 -12.80 -17.23 -42.99
CA ALA A 122 -12.11 -17.91 -44.09
C ALA A 122 -12.40 -19.41 -44.08
N MET A 123 -12.35 -20.06 -42.91
CA MET A 123 -12.67 -21.48 -42.76
C MET A 123 -14.10 -21.79 -43.20
N ASN A 124 -15.09 -21.03 -42.72
CA ASN A 124 -16.49 -21.24 -43.07
C ASN A 124 -16.73 -21.02 -44.57
N ARG A 125 -16.09 -20.00 -45.18
CA ARG A 125 -16.15 -19.78 -46.64
C ARG A 125 -15.59 -20.98 -47.40
N GLY A 126 -14.50 -21.57 -46.94
CA GLY A 126 -13.91 -22.79 -47.52
C GLY A 126 -14.83 -24.00 -47.39
N ALA A 127 -15.42 -24.20 -46.21
CA ALA A 127 -16.36 -25.30 -45.98
C ALA A 127 -17.59 -25.22 -46.90
N VAL A 128 -18.17 -24.02 -47.05
CA VAL A 128 -19.28 -23.79 -47.98
C VAL A 128 -18.87 -24.07 -49.43
N LYS A 129 -17.66 -23.68 -49.85
CA LYS A 129 -17.14 -24.00 -51.19
C LYS A 129 -16.95 -25.51 -51.39
N ALA A 130 -16.59 -26.25 -50.34
CA ALA A 130 -16.48 -27.71 -50.36
C ALA A 130 -17.84 -28.43 -50.29
N GLY A 131 -18.96 -27.69 -50.21
CA GLY A 131 -20.30 -28.26 -50.11
C GLY A 131 -20.67 -28.75 -48.71
N LEU A 132 -19.91 -28.38 -47.69
CA LEU A 132 -20.16 -28.76 -46.30
C LEU A 132 -21.10 -27.76 -45.64
N VAL A 133 -22.31 -28.21 -45.33
CA VAL A 133 -23.40 -27.36 -44.80
C VAL A 133 -23.75 -27.77 -43.37
N THR A 134 -23.53 -29.03 -43.00
CA THR A 134 -23.87 -29.54 -41.67
C THR A 134 -22.91 -29.00 -40.62
N ALA A 135 -23.39 -28.75 -39.40
CA ALA A 135 -22.55 -28.28 -38.29
C ALA A 135 -21.38 -29.24 -37.96
N ARG A 136 -21.62 -30.57 -38.02
CA ARG A 136 -20.60 -31.60 -37.81
C ARG A 136 -19.51 -31.56 -38.89
N GLU A 137 -19.90 -31.40 -40.15
CA GLU A 137 -18.97 -31.27 -41.28
C GLU A 137 -18.13 -30.00 -41.16
N ASN A 138 -18.73 -28.88 -40.77
CA ASN A 138 -18.03 -27.62 -40.53
C ASN A 138 -16.99 -27.74 -39.40
N MET A 139 -17.32 -28.46 -38.32
CA MET A 139 -16.36 -28.73 -37.24
C MET A 139 -15.17 -29.55 -37.75
N LEU A 140 -15.43 -30.64 -38.47
CA LEU A 140 -14.37 -31.47 -39.06
C LEU A 140 -13.51 -30.67 -40.06
N TYR A 141 -14.14 -29.81 -40.87
CA TYR A 141 -13.42 -28.96 -41.82
C TYR A 141 -12.48 -27.97 -41.11
N ARG A 142 -12.90 -27.40 -39.99
CA ARG A 142 -12.08 -26.48 -39.17
C ARG A 142 -10.89 -27.18 -38.51
N GLU A 143 -11.03 -28.46 -38.17
CA GLU A 143 -9.92 -29.26 -37.63
C GLU A 143 -8.88 -29.60 -38.71
N LEU A 144 -9.34 -29.92 -39.92
CA LEU A 144 -8.47 -30.24 -41.06
C LEU A 144 -7.84 -29.00 -41.69
N ASN A 145 -8.51 -27.86 -41.66
CA ASN A 145 -8.08 -26.62 -42.31
C ASN A 145 -7.93 -25.47 -41.29
N ASP A 146 -6.87 -25.49 -40.49
CA ASP A 146 -6.59 -24.44 -39.48
C ASP A 146 -6.02 -23.17 -40.15
N ILE A 147 -6.91 -22.25 -40.55
CA ILE A 147 -6.53 -20.95 -41.12
C ILE A 147 -6.45 -19.92 -40.00
N ARG A 148 -5.32 -19.25 -39.83
CA ARG A 148 -5.10 -18.25 -38.76
C ARG A 148 -4.78 -16.86 -39.33
N ILE A 149 -5.17 -15.83 -38.59
CA ILE A 149 -4.90 -14.44 -38.94
C ILE A 149 -3.44 -14.14 -38.62
N ASN A 150 -2.69 -13.62 -39.59
CA ASN A 150 -1.34 -13.15 -39.34
C ASN A 150 -1.39 -11.78 -38.64
N ASP A 151 -0.69 -11.62 -37.51
CA ASP A 151 -0.57 -10.35 -36.80
C ASP A 151 -0.07 -9.19 -37.71
N GLN A 152 0.68 -9.52 -38.75
CA GLN A 152 1.18 -8.53 -39.72
C GLN A 152 0.06 -7.96 -40.61
N GLU A 153 -0.97 -8.73 -40.91
CA GLU A 153 -2.05 -8.35 -41.84
C GLU A 153 -2.99 -7.31 -41.20
N ASP A 154 -3.33 -7.49 -39.92
CA ASP A 154 -4.08 -6.50 -39.14
C ASP A 154 -3.33 -5.16 -39.00
N ARG A 155 -1.99 -5.20 -38.95
CA ARG A 155 -1.17 -3.99 -38.93
C ARG A 155 -1.16 -3.26 -40.27
N ARG A 156 -1.18 -4.00 -41.39
CA ARG A 156 -1.17 -3.40 -42.75
C ARG A 156 -2.47 -2.70 -43.11
N GLN A 157 -3.61 -3.18 -42.60
CA GLN A 157 -4.93 -2.58 -42.89
C GLN A 157 -5.19 -1.28 -42.11
N LYS A 158 -4.47 -1.03 -41.02
CA LYS A 158 -4.44 0.30 -40.40
C LYS A 158 -3.39 1.14 -41.12
N GLU A 159 -3.81 1.87 -42.15
CA GLU A 159 -3.04 3.04 -42.55
C GLU A 159 -2.77 3.87 -41.29
N PRO A 160 -1.51 4.24 -41.01
CA PRO A 160 -1.23 5.11 -39.88
C PRO A 160 -2.05 6.39 -40.08
N PRO A 161 -2.72 6.91 -39.03
CA PRO A 161 -3.53 8.12 -39.18
C PRO A 161 -2.70 9.22 -39.83
N SER A 162 -3.29 9.94 -40.78
CA SER A 162 -2.62 11.06 -41.44
C SER A 162 -2.21 12.10 -40.39
N ILE A 163 -0.91 12.21 -40.17
CA ILE A 163 -0.31 13.13 -39.21
C ILE A 163 -0.19 14.50 -39.88
N PRO A 164 -0.80 15.58 -39.35
CA PRO A 164 -0.60 16.91 -39.92
C PRO A 164 0.87 17.35 -39.81
N PRO A 165 1.40 18.15 -40.76
CA PRO A 165 2.82 18.52 -40.80
C PRO A 165 3.28 19.33 -39.58
N ASN A 166 2.35 20.01 -38.90
CA ASN A 166 2.63 20.75 -37.66
C ASN A 166 2.46 19.90 -36.39
N MET A 167 2.32 18.57 -36.51
CA MET A 167 2.24 17.68 -35.34
C MET A 167 3.61 17.60 -34.66
N THR A 168 3.75 18.20 -33.48
CA THR A 168 4.94 18.03 -32.65
C THR A 168 4.88 16.69 -31.91
N PHE A 169 5.82 15.78 -32.19
CA PHE A 169 6.01 14.55 -31.42
C PHE A 169 6.98 14.79 -30.27
N GLY A 170 6.62 14.31 -29.08
CA GLY A 170 7.39 14.48 -27.86
C GLY A 170 6.51 14.87 -26.69
N ILE A 171 6.94 14.50 -25.49
CA ILE A 171 6.29 14.93 -24.25
C ILE A 171 6.53 16.44 -24.15
N ARG A 172 5.49 17.27 -24.28
CA ARG A 172 5.59 18.70 -23.98
C ARG A 172 6.24 18.82 -22.62
N SER A 173 7.27 19.66 -22.48
CA SER A 173 7.87 19.94 -21.17
C SER A 173 6.72 20.22 -20.22
N ARG A 174 6.60 19.40 -19.16
CA ARG A 174 5.57 19.59 -18.15
C ARG A 174 5.67 21.06 -17.76
N PRO A 175 4.65 21.91 -18.00
CA PRO A 175 4.73 23.28 -17.54
C PRO A 175 5.01 23.17 -16.05
N SER A 176 6.08 23.83 -15.59
CA SER A 176 6.34 23.92 -14.16
C SER A 176 5.04 24.34 -13.49
N THR A 177 4.71 23.75 -12.34
CA THR A 177 3.56 24.18 -11.52
C THR A 177 3.52 25.70 -11.58
N PRO A 178 2.52 26.31 -12.23
CA PRO A 178 2.61 27.72 -12.56
C PRO A 178 2.75 28.43 -11.23
N PHE A 179 3.89 29.10 -11.03
CA PHE A 179 4.23 29.71 -9.74
C PHE A 179 3.11 30.64 -9.25
N PHE A 180 2.35 31.18 -10.19
CA PHE A 180 1.14 31.95 -9.96
C PHE A 180 0.07 31.22 -9.12
N ASP A 181 -0.13 29.91 -9.30
CA ASP A 181 -1.08 29.13 -8.48
C ASP A 181 -0.63 29.04 -7.02
N LEU A 182 0.68 29.12 -6.77
CA LEU A 182 1.23 29.23 -5.41
C LEU A 182 0.98 30.63 -4.83
N LEU A 183 1.24 31.69 -5.61
CA LEU A 183 0.97 33.08 -5.20
C LEU A 183 -0.51 33.33 -4.91
N GLN A 184 -1.41 32.71 -5.67
CA GLN A 184 -2.86 32.83 -5.49
C GLN A 184 -3.45 31.85 -4.48
N HIS A 185 -2.61 31.04 -3.80
CA HIS A 185 -3.04 29.99 -2.87
C HIS A 185 -4.09 29.02 -3.46
N ARG A 186 -4.06 28.75 -4.77
CA ARG A 186 -5.05 27.88 -5.43
C ARG A 186 -5.08 26.47 -4.84
N TYR A 187 -3.92 25.91 -4.52
CA TYR A 187 -3.84 24.58 -3.89
C TYR A 187 -4.47 24.53 -2.51
N GLN A 188 -4.40 25.62 -1.73
CA GLN A 188 -5.11 25.72 -0.47
C GLN A 188 -6.63 25.75 -0.70
N GLN A 189 -7.09 26.49 -1.71
CA GLN A 189 -8.52 26.54 -2.07
C GLN A 189 -9.03 25.17 -2.53
N LEU A 190 -8.27 24.48 -3.39
CA LEU A 190 -8.57 23.11 -3.82
C LEU A 190 -8.65 22.15 -2.64
N TRP A 191 -7.69 22.22 -1.71
CA TRP A 191 -7.69 21.38 -0.52
C TRP A 191 -8.92 21.64 0.36
N ILE A 192 -9.28 22.92 0.58
CA ILE A 192 -10.50 23.27 1.32
C ILE A 192 -11.75 22.74 0.60
N GLN A 193 -11.81 22.84 -0.73
CA GLN A 193 -12.93 22.31 -1.53
C GLN A 193 -13.01 20.78 -1.42
N GLU A 194 -11.88 20.08 -1.52
CA GLU A 194 -11.79 18.63 -1.38
C GLU A 194 -12.19 18.18 0.03
N GLN A 195 -11.76 18.89 1.07
CA GLN A 195 -12.19 18.63 2.45
C GLN A 195 -13.70 18.81 2.62
N LYS A 196 -14.27 19.90 2.07
CA LYS A 196 -15.72 20.12 2.07
C LYS A 196 -16.46 19.01 1.32
N ALA A 197 -15.97 18.61 0.14
CA ALA A 197 -16.56 17.53 -0.66
C ALA A 197 -16.50 16.18 0.07
N THR A 198 -15.36 15.87 0.71
CA THR A 198 -15.18 14.66 1.53
C THR A 198 -16.15 14.63 2.69
N GLN A 199 -16.30 15.74 3.43
CA GLN A 199 -17.27 15.85 4.51
C GLN A 199 -18.72 15.67 4.03
N GLN A 200 -19.06 16.26 2.88
CA GLN A 200 -20.38 16.08 2.26
C GLN A 200 -20.62 14.63 1.85
N ALA A 201 -19.64 13.97 1.23
CA ALA A 201 -19.72 12.57 0.83
C ALA A 201 -19.92 11.64 2.05
N ILE A 202 -19.15 11.83 3.13
CA ILE A 202 -19.32 11.09 4.39
C ILE A 202 -20.73 11.31 4.96
N LYS A 203 -21.23 12.55 4.93
CA LYS A 203 -22.58 12.87 5.43
C LYS A 203 -23.65 12.16 4.60
N MET A 204 -23.50 12.13 3.27
CA MET A 204 -24.42 11.43 2.36
C MET A 204 -24.35 9.92 2.54
N GLU A 205 -23.15 9.35 2.68
CA GLU A 205 -22.96 7.92 2.96
C GLU A 205 -23.60 7.52 4.30
N LYS A 206 -23.43 8.33 5.36
CA LYS A 206 -24.11 8.09 6.65
C LYS A 206 -25.63 8.12 6.49
N LYS A 207 -26.19 9.09 5.75
CA LYS A 207 -27.63 9.13 5.46
C LYS A 207 -28.09 7.89 4.69
N GLN A 208 -27.34 7.47 3.66
CA GLN A 208 -27.61 6.26 2.89
C GLN A 208 -27.62 5.01 3.78
N LYS A 209 -26.59 4.85 4.64
CA LYS A 209 -26.49 3.74 5.59
C LYS A 209 -27.62 3.73 6.61
N VAL A 210 -28.11 4.89 7.06
CA VAL A 210 -29.28 4.96 7.94
C VAL A 210 -30.56 4.52 7.21
N ILE A 211 -30.71 4.88 5.92
CA ILE A 211 -31.85 4.45 5.10
C ILE A 211 -31.79 2.95 4.83
N LEU A 212 -30.63 2.42 4.39
CA LEU A 212 -30.41 0.99 4.14
C LEU A 212 -30.46 0.17 5.43
N GLY A 213 -30.01 0.78 6.53
CA GLY A 213 -30.02 0.24 7.89
C GLY A 213 -31.38 0.31 8.59
N LYS A 214 -32.45 0.72 7.89
CA LYS A 214 -33.81 0.31 8.26
C LYS A 214 -33.91 -1.20 8.06
N LEU A 215 -33.31 -1.94 9.00
CA LEU A 215 -33.47 -3.37 9.16
C LEU A 215 -34.96 -3.68 9.06
N TYR A 216 -35.32 -4.59 8.16
CA TYR A 216 -36.67 -5.13 8.13
C TYR A 216 -37.02 -5.62 9.53
N GLU A 217 -38.16 -5.20 10.04
CA GLU A 217 -38.58 -5.63 11.37
C GLU A 217 -38.95 -7.12 11.30
N THR A 218 -38.20 -7.96 12.01
CA THR A 218 -38.55 -9.36 12.20
C THR A 218 -39.70 -9.48 13.21
N ARG A 219 -40.44 -10.59 13.19
CA ARG A 219 -41.54 -10.84 14.16
C ARG A 219 -41.09 -10.63 15.62
N SER A 220 -39.83 -10.94 15.93
CA SER A 220 -39.20 -10.72 17.23
C SER A 220 -38.98 -9.24 17.56
N SER A 221 -38.58 -8.39 16.60
CA SER A 221 -38.45 -6.94 16.87
C SER A 221 -39.82 -6.27 17.02
N GLN A 222 -40.84 -6.73 16.29
CA GLN A 222 -42.23 -6.28 16.46
C GLN A 222 -42.79 -6.65 17.84
N LEU A 223 -42.57 -7.90 18.31
CA LEU A 223 -43.04 -8.36 19.63
C LEU A 223 -42.32 -7.68 20.82
N ARG A 224 -41.13 -7.08 20.61
CA ARG A 224 -40.50 -6.21 21.63
C ARG A 224 -41.25 -4.88 21.77
N LYS A 225 -41.72 -4.31 20.66
CA LYS A 225 -42.49 -3.06 20.65
C LYS A 225 -43.91 -3.28 21.17
N TYR A 226 -44.53 -4.39 20.77
CA TYR A 226 -45.91 -4.72 21.09
C TYR A 226 -45.99 -6.05 21.82
N LYS A 227 -46.28 -6.01 23.12
CA LYS A 227 -46.64 -7.21 23.90
C LYS A 227 -48.14 -7.46 23.71
N PRO A 228 -48.57 -8.61 23.16
CA PRO A 228 -49.99 -8.90 23.08
C PRO A 228 -50.61 -8.91 24.49
N PRO A 229 -51.83 -8.39 24.66
CA PRO A 229 -52.50 -8.41 25.95
C PRO A 229 -52.67 -9.86 26.40
N VAL A 230 -51.96 -10.24 27.46
CA VAL A 230 -52.14 -11.53 28.11
C VAL A 230 -53.48 -11.47 28.83
N LYS A 231 -54.43 -12.31 28.43
CA LYS A 231 -55.65 -12.52 29.21
C LYS A 231 -55.19 -13.06 30.57
N LEU A 232 -55.45 -12.30 31.64
CA LEU A 232 -55.22 -12.76 32.99
C LEU A 232 -56.28 -13.82 33.29
N ASP A 233 -56.04 -15.05 32.81
CA ASP A 233 -56.87 -16.18 33.21
C ASP A 233 -56.83 -16.27 34.74
N THR A 234 -58.00 -16.49 35.34
CA THR A 234 -58.10 -16.65 36.79
C THR A 234 -57.17 -17.79 37.21
N LEU A 235 -56.27 -17.51 38.17
CA LEU A 235 -55.33 -18.50 38.69
C LEU A 235 -56.11 -19.75 39.09
N TRP A 236 -55.63 -20.93 38.66
CA TRP A 236 -56.33 -22.18 38.94
C TRP A 236 -56.55 -22.33 40.45
N HIS A 237 -57.81 -22.39 40.87
CA HIS A 237 -58.21 -22.61 42.25
C HIS A 237 -58.82 -24.00 42.37
N MET A 238 -58.21 -24.83 43.23
CA MET A 238 -58.73 -26.15 43.55
C MET A 238 -60.17 -26.03 44.11
N PRO A 239 -61.17 -26.73 43.55
CA PRO A 239 -62.58 -26.59 43.96
C PRO A 239 -62.82 -26.83 45.45
N HIS A 240 -62.04 -27.74 46.05
CA HIS A 240 -62.11 -28.09 47.47
C HIS A 240 -61.86 -26.88 48.39
N PHE A 241 -60.96 -25.97 48.01
CA PHE A 241 -60.59 -24.81 48.83
C PHE A 241 -61.43 -23.55 48.57
N LYS A 242 -62.37 -23.57 47.61
CA LYS A 242 -63.25 -22.41 47.37
C LYS A 242 -64.13 -22.04 48.57
N LYS A 243 -64.44 -23.01 49.43
CA LYS A 243 -65.27 -22.83 50.64
C LYS A 243 -64.47 -22.82 51.95
N ALA A 244 -63.13 -22.95 51.88
CA ALA A 244 -62.31 -22.94 53.07
C ALA A 244 -62.25 -21.51 53.64
N VAL A 245 -62.81 -21.31 54.82
CA VAL A 245 -62.74 -20.03 55.55
C VAL A 245 -61.35 -19.91 56.17
N SER A 246 -60.78 -18.70 56.21
CA SER A 246 -59.54 -18.46 56.95
C SER A 246 -59.76 -18.74 58.44
N HIS A 247 -59.13 -19.78 58.97
CA HIS A 247 -59.21 -20.13 60.39
C HIS A 247 -58.44 -19.16 61.30
N LEU A 248 -57.54 -18.35 60.72
CA LEU A 248 -56.72 -17.39 61.43
C LEU A 248 -56.82 -16.04 60.71
N ASP A 249 -57.19 -15.00 61.45
CA ASP A 249 -56.99 -13.61 61.02
C ASP A 249 -55.72 -13.09 61.71
N THR A 250 -54.68 -12.83 60.93
CA THR A 250 -53.39 -12.36 61.45
C THR A 250 -53.37 -10.85 61.68
N PHE A 251 -54.39 -10.11 61.22
CA PHE A 251 -54.45 -8.67 61.38
C PHE A 251 -55.26 -8.27 62.62
N PRO A 252 -54.80 -7.28 63.41
CA PRO A 252 -55.52 -6.83 64.60
C PRO A 252 -56.91 -6.22 64.32
N THR A 253 -57.14 -5.74 63.10
CA THR A 253 -58.39 -5.09 62.69
C THR A 253 -58.53 -5.17 61.17
N ASP A 254 -59.76 -5.23 60.63
CA ASP A 254 -59.98 -5.28 59.18
C ASP A 254 -59.39 -4.07 58.44
N ALA A 255 -59.40 -2.88 59.07
CA ALA A 255 -58.74 -1.70 58.53
C ALA A 255 -57.21 -1.88 58.37
N ALA A 256 -56.56 -2.59 59.29
CA ALA A 256 -55.13 -2.90 59.20
C ALA A 256 -54.86 -3.90 58.06
N ARG A 257 -55.74 -4.89 57.88
CA ARG A 257 -55.69 -5.85 56.77
C ARG A 257 -55.79 -5.14 55.42
N GLN A 258 -56.79 -4.27 55.25
CA GLN A 258 -56.96 -3.51 54.00
C GLN A 258 -55.76 -2.61 53.71
N ARG A 259 -55.20 -1.95 54.74
CA ARG A 259 -53.98 -1.12 54.61
C ARG A 259 -52.78 -1.95 54.17
N ALA A 260 -52.58 -3.14 54.76
CA ALA A 260 -51.48 -4.04 54.40
C ALA A 260 -51.61 -4.58 52.96
N LEU A 261 -52.83 -4.97 52.55
CA LEU A 261 -53.09 -5.43 51.18
C LEU A 261 -52.88 -4.30 50.15
N LYS A 262 -53.22 -3.06 50.51
CA LYS A 262 -52.95 -1.88 49.67
C LYS A 262 -51.45 -1.66 49.51
N ALA A 263 -50.69 -1.64 50.62
CA ALA A 263 -49.23 -1.51 50.59
C ALA A 263 -48.57 -2.61 49.75
N HIS A 264 -48.99 -3.87 49.91
CA HIS A 264 -48.48 -4.98 49.11
C HIS A 264 -48.74 -4.81 47.61
N LYS A 265 -49.93 -4.30 47.22
CA LYS A 265 -50.24 -3.99 45.81
C LYS A 265 -49.36 -2.86 45.27
N GLU A 266 -49.08 -1.85 46.06
CA GLU A 266 -48.19 -0.73 45.68
C GLU A 266 -46.74 -1.20 45.52
N GLU A 267 -46.26 -2.09 46.40
CA GLU A 267 -44.91 -2.67 46.31
C GLU A 267 -44.76 -3.70 45.17
N HIS A 268 -45.85 -4.23 44.62
CA HIS A 268 -45.80 -5.34 43.67
C HIS A 268 -44.91 -5.04 42.44
N ALA A 269 -44.96 -3.82 41.91
CA ALA A 269 -44.11 -3.41 40.78
C ALA A 269 -42.61 -3.47 41.13
N VAL A 270 -42.25 -3.19 42.38
CA VAL A 270 -40.87 -3.27 42.89
C VAL A 270 -40.45 -4.71 43.14
N ARG A 271 -41.37 -5.68 43.25
CA ARG A 271 -41.02 -7.09 43.53
C ARG A 271 -40.95 -7.97 42.28
N GLN A 272 -41.42 -7.51 41.12
CA GLN A 272 -41.38 -8.30 39.89
C GLN A 272 -40.00 -8.22 39.20
N GLY A 273 -39.43 -9.38 38.85
CA GLY A 273 -38.12 -9.51 38.19
C GLY A 273 -37.48 -10.88 38.45
N THR A 274 -36.50 -11.27 37.63
CA THR A 274 -35.87 -12.62 37.66
C THR A 274 -35.30 -13.02 39.02
N LEU A 275 -34.84 -12.03 39.80
CA LEU A 275 -34.31 -12.24 41.15
C LEU A 275 -35.27 -11.78 42.26
N ARG A 276 -36.48 -11.29 41.93
CA ARG A 276 -37.45 -10.71 42.89
C ARG A 276 -36.89 -9.58 43.79
N MET A 277 -35.77 -8.95 43.40
CA MET A 277 -35.09 -7.88 44.15
C MET A 277 -35.38 -6.46 43.61
N GLY A 278 -36.35 -6.32 42.71
CA GLY A 278 -36.75 -5.03 42.15
C GLY A 278 -35.74 -4.36 41.23
N ASN A 279 -35.98 -3.05 41.00
CA ASN A 279 -35.26 -2.18 40.07
C ASN A 279 -33.74 -2.11 40.30
N TYR A 280 -33.21 -2.71 41.38
CA TYR A 280 -31.80 -2.76 41.73
C TYR A 280 -31.01 -3.91 41.08
N THR A 281 -31.60 -4.61 40.12
CA THR A 281 -30.91 -5.68 39.37
C THR A 281 -30.88 -5.41 37.86
N HIS A 282 -30.37 -4.25 37.49
CA HIS A 282 -29.73 -4.07 36.19
C HIS A 282 -28.21 -4.02 36.43
N PRO A 283 -27.43 -5.02 35.97
CA PRO A 283 -25.98 -4.87 35.89
C PRO A 283 -25.59 -3.81 34.85
#